data_AF-A0A963SBM6-F1
#
_entry.id   AF-A0A963SBM6-F1
#
_cell.length_a   1.000
_cell.length_b   1.000
_cell.length_c   1.000
_cell.angle_alpha   90.00
_cell.angle_beta   90.00
_cell.angle_gamma   90.00
#
_symmetry.space_group_name_H-M   'P 1'
#
loop_
_entity.id
_entity.type
_entity.pdbx_description
1 polymer ?
#
loop_
_entity_poly.entity_id
_entity_poly.type
_entity_poly.pdbx_seq_one_letter_code
_entity_poly.pdbx_strand_id
1 'polypeptide(L)'
;PEVTGDGVRSVRELVAELNKGRTLPGAHSPRRLISVPLDDAADAHLARQGLTADAVPDAGRVVTLRSNANISSGGSVEDWTDRAHPSVIEAAEALSRALKIHCGGIDFMSTDITRSLSEGNGNFIEFNLTPALTGATLIGWSTQDVCKAALLPETGRIPLQIIVVPEDKLDMVIDRVQSGAMTRGAGWATHDKAQLGFLDLEIRPLHPWSGIETLLMHRTLESATLILSSTMIRRHGLPVDHGDKITLIDNDLPDVWLRVLQDATPEPLQLATL
;
A
#
# COMPACT_ATOMS: atom_id res chain seq x y z
N PRO A 1 -13.16 -4.68 -18.31
CA PRO A 1 -14.25 -4.26 -17.39
C PRO A 1 -15.61 -4.47 -18.04
N GLU A 2 -16.61 -4.82 -17.25
CA GLU A 2 -17.97 -5.07 -17.71
C GLU A 2 -18.99 -4.71 -16.64
N VAL A 3 -20.25 -4.57 -17.05
CA VAL A 3 -21.41 -4.44 -16.16
C VAL A 3 -22.49 -5.41 -16.64
N THR A 4 -23.30 -5.92 -15.71
CA THR A 4 -24.43 -6.78 -16.03
C THR A 4 -25.72 -5.97 -15.96
N GLY A 5 -26.51 -5.99 -17.04
CA GLY A 5 -27.81 -5.37 -17.11
C GLY A 5 -28.75 -5.90 -16.04
N ASP A 6 -29.54 -5.02 -15.44
CA ASP A 6 -30.62 -5.36 -14.51
C ASP A 6 -32.01 -5.09 -15.10
N GLY A 7 -32.09 -4.66 -16.38
CA GLY A 7 -33.33 -4.29 -17.06
C GLY A 7 -33.93 -2.95 -16.63
N VAL A 8 -33.27 -2.19 -15.75
CA VAL A 8 -33.80 -0.94 -15.18
C VAL A 8 -32.82 0.22 -15.36
N ARG A 9 -31.55 0.02 -15.03
CA ARG A 9 -30.51 1.04 -15.09
C ARG A 9 -29.85 1.10 -16.47
N SER A 10 -29.53 2.31 -16.90
CA SER A 10 -28.68 2.55 -18.07
C SER A 10 -27.25 2.04 -17.83
N VAL A 11 -26.50 1.80 -18.90
CA VAL A 11 -25.07 1.48 -18.80
C VAL A 11 -24.32 2.53 -17.97
N ARG A 12 -24.64 3.81 -18.13
CA ARG A 12 -24.05 4.92 -17.37
C ARG A 12 -24.29 4.77 -15.87
N GLU A 13 -25.50 4.44 -15.47
CA GLU A 13 -25.85 4.24 -14.06
C GLU A 13 -25.22 2.97 -13.48
N LEU A 14 -25.17 1.88 -14.25
CA LEU A 14 -24.49 0.65 -13.86
C LEU A 14 -22.98 0.88 -13.65
N VAL A 15 -22.34 1.65 -14.53
CA VAL A 15 -20.93 2.03 -14.40
C VAL A 15 -20.71 2.98 -13.22
N ALA A 16 -21.61 3.94 -12.99
CA ALA A 16 -21.56 4.80 -11.82
C ALA A 16 -21.64 3.99 -10.51
N GLU A 17 -22.49 2.96 -10.47
CA GLU A 17 -22.58 2.02 -9.34
C GLU A 17 -21.28 1.22 -9.18
N LEU A 18 -20.77 0.60 -10.25
CA LEU A 18 -19.51 -0.14 -10.24
C LEU A 18 -18.34 0.74 -9.75
N ASN A 19 -18.37 2.03 -10.08
CA ASN A 19 -17.34 2.99 -9.70
C ASN A 19 -17.43 3.49 -8.26
N LYS A 20 -18.49 3.17 -7.51
CA LYS A 20 -18.55 3.52 -6.08
C LYS A 20 -17.38 2.89 -5.33
N GLY A 21 -16.64 3.72 -4.60
CA GLY A 21 -15.45 3.28 -3.84
C GLY A 21 -14.18 3.07 -4.68
N ARG A 22 -14.22 3.32 -5.99
CA ARG A 22 -13.04 3.29 -6.87
C ARG A 22 -12.37 4.67 -6.94
N THR A 23 -11.08 4.69 -7.26
CA THR A 23 -10.27 5.91 -7.40
C THR A 23 -10.21 6.35 -8.86
N LEU A 24 -10.18 7.66 -9.13
CA LEU A 24 -10.11 8.18 -10.51
C LEU A 24 -8.83 7.72 -11.26
N PRO A 25 -8.87 7.61 -12.60
CA PRO A 25 -7.69 7.27 -13.38
C PRO A 25 -6.59 8.32 -13.18
N GLY A 26 -5.34 7.87 -13.06
CA GLY A 26 -4.17 8.73 -12.80
C GLY A 26 -3.93 9.08 -11.33
N ALA A 27 -4.93 8.97 -10.46
CA ALA A 27 -4.71 9.06 -9.02
C ALA A 27 -4.08 7.74 -8.50
N HIS A 28 -2.96 7.86 -7.80
CA HIS A 28 -2.25 6.71 -7.24
C HIS A 28 -2.92 6.29 -5.93
N SER A 29 -3.55 5.13 -5.91
CA SER A 29 -4.08 4.54 -4.68
C SER A 29 -3.67 3.06 -4.58
N PRO A 30 -2.86 2.67 -3.59
CA PRO A 30 -2.42 1.28 -3.46
C PRO A 30 -3.52 0.34 -2.95
N ARG A 31 -4.68 0.86 -2.51
CA ARG A 31 -5.73 0.09 -1.82
C ARG A 31 -7.10 0.17 -2.48
N ARG A 32 -7.24 0.90 -3.59
CA ARG A 32 -8.52 1.07 -4.28
C ARG A 32 -8.34 0.83 -5.77
N LEU A 33 -9.29 0.11 -6.36
CA LEU A 33 -9.33 -0.10 -7.81
C LEU A 33 -9.56 1.22 -8.55
N ILE A 34 -9.10 1.31 -9.79
CA ILE A 34 -9.33 2.49 -10.63
C ILE A 34 -10.73 2.44 -11.24
N SER A 35 -11.45 3.56 -11.26
CA SER A 35 -12.77 3.68 -11.84
C SER A 35 -12.74 3.42 -13.35
N VAL A 36 -13.78 2.80 -13.88
CA VAL A 36 -13.96 2.58 -15.32
C VAL A 36 -14.44 3.89 -15.95
N PRO A 37 -13.67 4.52 -16.86
CA PRO A 37 -14.12 5.70 -17.58
C PRO A 37 -15.10 5.31 -18.71
N LEU A 38 -16.12 6.14 -18.91
CA LEU A 38 -16.95 6.13 -20.12
C LEU A 38 -16.37 7.15 -21.11
N ASP A 39 -15.29 6.74 -21.77
CA ASP A 39 -14.59 7.51 -22.79
C ASP A 39 -14.83 6.93 -24.19
N ASP A 40 -14.22 7.53 -25.22
CA ASP A 40 -14.38 7.12 -26.63
C ASP A 40 -14.10 5.61 -26.85
N ALA A 41 -13.19 5.03 -26.06
CA ALA A 41 -12.90 3.60 -26.10
C ALA A 41 -14.09 2.77 -25.59
N ALA A 42 -14.70 3.17 -24.47
CA ALA A 42 -15.90 2.53 -23.95
C ALA A 42 -17.07 2.68 -24.93
N ASP A 43 -17.27 3.88 -25.48
CA ASP A 43 -18.33 4.15 -26.46
C ASP A 43 -18.18 3.31 -27.74
N ALA A 44 -16.95 3.16 -28.25
CA ALA A 44 -16.67 2.28 -29.38
C ALA A 44 -17.02 0.81 -29.08
N HIS A 45 -16.79 0.34 -27.85
CA HIS A 45 -17.16 -1.00 -27.43
C HIS A 45 -18.68 -1.17 -27.27
N LEU A 46 -19.38 -0.18 -26.73
CA LEU A 46 -20.84 -0.18 -26.64
C LEU A 46 -21.48 -0.19 -28.03
N ALA A 47 -20.98 0.63 -28.96
CA ALA A 47 -21.48 0.70 -30.33
C ALA A 47 -21.38 -0.64 -31.06
N ARG A 48 -20.28 -1.40 -30.88
CA ARG A 48 -20.13 -2.76 -31.45
C ARG A 48 -21.15 -3.75 -30.90
N GLN A 49 -21.72 -3.49 -29.73
CA GLN A 49 -22.77 -4.29 -29.10
C GLN A 49 -24.19 -3.74 -29.39
N GLY A 50 -24.30 -2.71 -30.23
CA GLY A 50 -25.57 -2.03 -30.51
C GLY A 50 -26.13 -1.26 -29.30
N LEU A 51 -25.26 -0.79 -28.41
CA LEU A 51 -25.62 -0.05 -27.20
C LEU A 51 -25.01 1.36 -27.21
N THR A 52 -25.57 2.23 -26.38
CA THR A 52 -25.02 3.53 -26.00
C THR A 52 -24.89 3.58 -24.48
N ALA A 53 -24.19 4.58 -23.94
CA ALA A 53 -24.08 4.76 -22.49
C ALA A 53 -25.45 4.95 -21.81
N ASP A 54 -26.45 5.46 -22.53
CA ASP A 54 -27.79 5.73 -21.99
C ASP A 54 -28.78 4.59 -22.28
N ALA A 55 -28.35 3.53 -22.97
CA ALA A 55 -29.17 2.34 -23.19
C ALA A 55 -29.35 1.54 -21.89
N VAL A 56 -30.54 0.98 -21.69
CA VAL A 56 -30.87 0.06 -20.58
C VAL A 56 -30.71 -1.38 -21.10
N PRO A 57 -29.66 -2.12 -20.69
CA PRO A 57 -29.48 -3.50 -21.12
C PRO A 57 -30.47 -4.43 -20.41
N ASP A 58 -30.95 -5.45 -21.12
CA ASP A 58 -31.81 -6.48 -20.55
C ASP A 58 -31.17 -7.14 -19.32
N ALA A 59 -32.02 -7.59 -18.38
CA ALA A 59 -31.56 -8.27 -17.19
C ALA A 59 -30.70 -9.49 -17.54
N GLY A 60 -29.50 -9.57 -16.95
CA GLY A 60 -28.52 -10.64 -17.20
C GLY A 60 -27.63 -10.43 -18.42
N ARG A 61 -27.87 -9.39 -19.24
CA ARG A 61 -26.99 -9.08 -20.38
C ARG A 61 -25.68 -8.50 -19.88
N VAL A 62 -24.57 -9.19 -20.12
CA VAL A 62 -23.21 -8.67 -19.88
C VAL A 62 -22.87 -7.64 -20.95
N VAL A 63 -22.42 -6.46 -20.52
CA VAL A 63 -21.99 -5.35 -21.37
C VAL A 63 -20.50 -5.12 -21.15
N THR A 64 -19.70 -5.50 -22.14
CA THR A 64 -18.24 -5.34 -22.08
C THR A 64 -17.86 -3.90 -22.42
N LEU A 65 -17.12 -3.23 -21.55
CA LEU A 65 -16.72 -1.83 -21.73
C LEU A 65 -15.34 -1.71 -22.39
N ARG A 66 -14.47 -2.71 -22.19
CA ARG A 66 -13.13 -2.79 -22.79
C ARG A 66 -12.71 -4.24 -22.99
N SER A 67 -11.85 -4.49 -23.98
CA SER A 67 -11.28 -5.80 -24.24
C SER A 67 -10.09 -6.17 -23.34
N ASN A 68 -9.48 -5.21 -22.64
CA ASN A 68 -8.37 -5.47 -21.74
C ASN A 68 -8.83 -5.57 -20.27
N ALA A 69 -8.14 -6.42 -19.51
CA ALA A 69 -8.38 -6.65 -18.09
C ALA A 69 -7.40 -5.84 -17.19
N ASN A 70 -6.93 -4.68 -17.66
CA ASN A 70 -5.93 -3.91 -16.93
C ASN A 70 -6.55 -3.14 -15.77
N ILE A 71 -5.96 -3.24 -14.58
CA ILE A 71 -6.36 -2.52 -13.35
C ILE A 71 -6.45 -1.02 -13.61
N SER A 72 -5.47 -0.44 -14.32
CA SER A 72 -5.40 0.99 -14.64
C SER A 72 -6.56 1.49 -15.52
N SER A 73 -7.22 0.57 -16.24
CA SER A 73 -8.38 0.84 -17.08
C SER A 73 -9.71 0.39 -16.46
N GLY A 74 -9.68 0.07 -15.16
CA GLY A 74 -10.86 -0.35 -14.42
C GLY A 74 -11.11 -1.86 -14.40
N GLY A 75 -10.09 -2.68 -14.67
CA GLY A 75 -10.13 -4.11 -14.37
C GLY A 75 -10.36 -4.41 -12.89
N SER A 76 -10.81 -5.62 -12.58
CA SER A 76 -10.85 -6.20 -11.24
C SER A 76 -9.64 -7.11 -11.02
N VAL A 77 -9.35 -7.39 -9.75
CA VAL A 77 -8.34 -8.37 -9.34
C VAL A 77 -9.04 -9.33 -8.40
N GLU A 78 -8.79 -10.62 -8.57
CA GLU A 78 -9.29 -11.68 -7.72
C GLU A 78 -8.15 -12.57 -7.29
N ASP A 79 -8.19 -13.06 -6.04
CA ASP A 79 -7.22 -14.02 -5.54
C ASP A 79 -7.61 -15.44 -5.96
N TRP A 80 -6.73 -16.08 -6.72
CA TRP A 80 -6.89 -17.46 -7.19
C TRP A 80 -5.76 -18.38 -6.68
N THR A 81 -4.96 -17.92 -5.70
CA THR A 81 -3.77 -18.63 -5.20
C THR A 81 -4.07 -20.07 -4.81
N ASP A 82 -5.10 -20.30 -4.00
CA ASP A 82 -5.46 -21.64 -3.52
C ASP A 82 -6.25 -22.49 -4.54
N ARG A 83 -6.66 -21.89 -5.66
CA ARG A 83 -7.51 -22.51 -6.68
C ARG A 83 -6.72 -22.92 -7.92
N ALA A 84 -5.55 -22.33 -8.13
CA ALA A 84 -4.68 -22.68 -9.24
C ALA A 84 -4.21 -24.14 -9.14
N HIS A 85 -4.18 -24.83 -10.28
CA HIS A 85 -3.72 -26.21 -10.30
C HIS A 85 -2.23 -26.30 -9.90
N PRO A 86 -1.83 -27.26 -9.05
CA PRO A 86 -0.45 -27.38 -8.58
C PRO A 86 0.59 -27.41 -9.71
N SER A 87 0.27 -28.05 -10.85
CA SER A 87 1.19 -28.10 -12.00
C SER A 87 1.53 -26.72 -12.58
N VAL A 88 0.61 -25.75 -12.51
CA VAL A 88 0.85 -24.38 -12.99
C VAL A 88 1.85 -23.70 -12.05
N ILE A 89 1.66 -23.87 -10.74
CA ILE A 89 2.55 -23.34 -9.71
C ILE A 89 3.96 -23.96 -9.83
N GLU A 90 4.05 -25.28 -9.93
CA GLU A 90 5.33 -26.00 -10.09
C GLU A 90 6.10 -25.54 -11.33
N ALA A 91 5.41 -25.30 -12.45
CA ALA A 91 6.05 -24.79 -13.66
C ALA A 91 6.50 -23.34 -13.54
N ALA A 92 5.71 -22.48 -12.88
CA ALA A 92 6.10 -21.10 -12.60
C ALA A 92 7.34 -21.03 -11.68
N GLU A 93 7.40 -21.88 -10.66
CA GLU A 93 8.57 -22.01 -9.80
C GLU A 93 9.78 -22.57 -10.55
N ALA A 94 9.60 -23.59 -11.40
CA ALA A 94 10.66 -24.15 -12.21
C ALA A 94 11.25 -23.10 -13.17
N LEU A 95 10.40 -22.28 -13.79
CA LEU A 95 10.80 -21.16 -14.63
C LEU A 95 11.61 -20.13 -13.83
N SER A 96 11.12 -19.74 -12.63
CA SER A 96 11.82 -18.80 -11.74
C SER A 96 13.21 -19.32 -11.32
N ARG A 97 13.31 -20.61 -10.98
CA ARG A 97 14.57 -21.28 -10.64
C ARG A 97 15.54 -21.32 -11.83
N ALA A 98 15.04 -21.64 -13.03
CA ALA A 98 15.85 -21.68 -14.25
C ALA A 98 16.44 -20.31 -14.59
N LEU A 99 15.67 -19.24 -14.38
CA LEU A 99 16.11 -17.87 -14.60
C LEU A 99 16.93 -17.28 -13.44
N LYS A 100 17.06 -18.00 -12.31
CA LYS A 100 17.79 -17.57 -11.10
C LYS A 100 17.27 -16.25 -10.53
N ILE A 101 15.95 -16.10 -10.50
CA ILE A 101 15.30 -14.88 -10.02
C ILE A 101 14.76 -15.13 -8.62
N HIS A 102 15.07 -14.22 -7.69
CA HIS A 102 14.62 -14.31 -6.30
C HIS A 102 13.19 -13.76 -6.12
N CYS A 103 12.83 -12.72 -6.86
CA CYS A 103 11.49 -12.15 -6.88
C CYS A 103 11.17 -11.66 -8.29
N GLY A 104 9.98 -12.02 -8.78
CA GLY A 104 9.47 -11.63 -10.08
C GLY A 104 7.98 -11.97 -10.20
N GLY A 105 7.32 -11.41 -11.20
CA GLY A 105 5.97 -11.79 -11.60
C GLY A 105 6.02 -12.61 -12.88
N ILE A 106 5.18 -13.63 -12.97
CA ILE A 106 5.01 -14.41 -14.19
C ILE A 106 3.58 -14.24 -14.65
N ASP A 107 3.42 -13.80 -15.91
CA ASP A 107 2.11 -13.66 -16.51
C ASP A 107 1.77 -14.97 -17.22
N PHE A 108 0.66 -15.58 -16.79
CA PHE A 108 0.16 -16.84 -17.30
C PHE A 108 -1.27 -16.69 -17.78
N MET A 109 -1.57 -17.22 -18.96
CA MET A 109 -2.91 -17.19 -19.54
C MET A 109 -3.37 -18.60 -19.85
N SER A 110 -4.59 -18.91 -19.44
CA SER A 110 -5.22 -20.21 -19.58
C SER A 110 -6.72 -20.06 -19.73
N THR A 111 -7.38 -21.05 -20.32
CA THR A 111 -8.85 -21.12 -20.36
C THR A 111 -9.45 -21.53 -19.02
N ASP A 112 -8.69 -22.23 -18.17
CA ASP A 112 -9.07 -22.62 -16.82
C ASP A 112 -7.81 -22.91 -15.98
N ILE A 113 -7.45 -21.99 -15.09
CA ILE A 113 -6.26 -22.10 -14.23
C ILE A 113 -6.37 -23.22 -13.18
N THR A 114 -7.57 -23.76 -12.95
CA THR A 114 -7.79 -24.88 -12.01
C THR A 114 -7.45 -26.24 -12.63
N ARG A 115 -7.13 -26.28 -13.92
CA ARG A 115 -6.72 -27.47 -14.66
C ARG A 115 -5.22 -27.54 -14.82
N SER A 116 -4.72 -28.75 -15.08
CA SER A 116 -3.31 -28.96 -15.40
C SER A 116 -2.88 -28.15 -16.64
N LEU A 117 -1.59 -27.88 -16.79
CA LEU A 117 -1.06 -27.10 -17.93
C LEU A 117 -1.49 -27.64 -19.30
N SER A 118 -1.49 -28.97 -19.44
CA SER A 118 -1.89 -29.66 -20.67
C SER A 118 -3.38 -29.59 -20.95
N GLU A 119 -4.22 -29.58 -19.91
CA GLU A 119 -5.68 -29.59 -20.06
C GLU A 119 -6.26 -28.17 -20.14
N GLY A 120 -5.68 -27.23 -19.40
CA GLY A 120 -6.13 -25.83 -19.31
C GLY A 120 -5.67 -24.94 -20.46
N ASN A 121 -4.99 -25.49 -21.48
CA ASN A 121 -4.43 -24.75 -22.62
C ASN A 121 -3.61 -23.52 -22.16
N GLY A 122 -2.78 -23.72 -21.15
CA GLY A 122 -2.07 -22.66 -20.44
C GLY A 122 -0.73 -22.29 -21.05
N ASN A 123 -0.43 -21.00 -21.14
CA ASN A 123 0.85 -20.49 -21.66
C ASN A 123 1.40 -19.37 -20.78
N PHE A 124 2.71 -19.41 -20.51
CA PHE A 124 3.44 -18.28 -19.93
C PHE A 124 3.70 -17.23 -21.01
N ILE A 125 3.35 -15.98 -20.74
CA ILE A 125 3.41 -14.88 -21.71
C ILE A 125 4.61 -13.98 -21.44
N GLU A 126 4.84 -13.64 -20.17
CA GLU A 126 5.85 -12.67 -19.78
C GLU A 126 6.47 -13.05 -18.43
N PHE A 127 7.72 -12.66 -18.26
CA PHE A 127 8.39 -12.67 -16.97
C PHE A 127 8.80 -11.23 -16.61
N ASN A 128 8.26 -10.73 -15.51
CA ASN A 128 8.47 -9.38 -15.00
C ASN A 128 9.44 -9.41 -13.82
N LEU A 129 10.65 -8.83 -13.98
CA LEU A 129 11.65 -8.74 -12.89
C LEU A 129 11.26 -7.74 -11.79
N THR A 130 10.33 -6.84 -12.08
CA THR A 130 9.86 -5.81 -11.14
C THR A 130 8.33 -5.78 -11.16
N PRO A 131 7.68 -6.83 -10.63
CA PRO A 131 6.22 -6.94 -10.70
C PRO A 131 5.55 -5.83 -9.89
N ALA A 132 4.41 -5.35 -10.38
CA ALA A 132 3.57 -4.46 -9.60
C ALA A 132 2.94 -5.23 -8.43
N LEU A 133 3.16 -4.74 -7.20
CA LEU A 133 2.64 -5.38 -5.99
C LEU A 133 1.23 -4.90 -5.61
N THR A 134 0.67 -3.94 -6.35
CA THR A 134 -0.66 -3.37 -6.11
C THR A 134 -1.77 -4.41 -6.18
N GLY A 135 -1.61 -5.46 -7.00
CA GLY A 135 -2.57 -6.57 -7.06
C GLY A 135 -2.78 -7.21 -5.69
N ALA A 136 -1.69 -7.49 -4.96
CA ALA A 136 -1.73 -8.11 -3.64
C ALA A 136 -2.42 -7.22 -2.59
N THR A 137 -2.13 -5.92 -2.58
CA THR A 137 -2.77 -4.99 -1.64
C THR A 137 -4.26 -4.76 -1.95
N LEU A 138 -4.67 -4.88 -3.21
CA LEU A 138 -6.08 -4.80 -3.63
C LEU A 138 -6.91 -6.01 -3.19
N ILE A 139 -6.29 -7.19 -3.09
CA ILE A 139 -6.93 -8.42 -2.57
C ILE A 139 -6.77 -8.57 -1.05
N GLY A 140 -6.27 -7.54 -0.37
CA GLY A 140 -6.28 -7.46 1.09
C GLY A 140 -4.99 -7.85 1.79
N TRP A 141 -3.91 -8.15 1.07
CA TRP A 141 -2.61 -8.40 1.70
C TRP A 141 -2.12 -7.14 2.43
N SER A 142 -1.55 -7.31 3.61
CA SER A 142 -0.88 -6.20 4.29
C SER A 142 0.41 -5.83 3.55
N THR A 143 0.86 -4.58 3.68
CA THR A 143 2.16 -4.15 3.16
C THR A 143 3.29 -5.03 3.70
N GLN A 144 3.17 -5.50 4.94
CA GLN A 144 4.16 -6.37 5.56
C GLN A 144 4.19 -7.75 4.89
N ASP A 145 3.03 -8.35 4.59
CA ASP A 145 2.96 -9.67 3.94
C ASP A 145 3.53 -9.61 2.52
N VAL A 146 3.19 -8.54 1.78
CA VAL A 146 3.76 -8.26 0.46
C VAL A 146 5.28 -8.16 0.53
N CYS A 147 5.83 -7.41 1.49
CA CYS A 147 7.28 -7.26 1.65
C CYS A 147 7.97 -8.58 2.04
N LYS A 148 7.37 -9.38 2.94
CA LYS A 148 7.89 -10.70 3.32
C LYS A 148 7.91 -11.67 2.14
N ALA A 149 6.88 -11.63 1.31
CA ALA A 149 6.79 -12.50 0.13
C ALA A 149 7.74 -12.07 -1.00
N ALA A 150 7.93 -10.76 -1.22
CA ALA A 150 8.63 -10.24 -2.38
C ALA A 150 10.11 -9.89 -2.15
N LEU A 151 10.50 -9.45 -0.95
CA LEU A 151 11.81 -8.81 -0.78
C LEU A 151 12.79 -9.64 0.04
N LEU A 152 12.44 -10.04 1.26
CA LEU A 152 13.35 -10.74 2.18
C LEU A 152 12.53 -11.56 3.20
N PRO A 153 13.07 -12.70 3.70
CA PRO A 153 12.44 -13.49 4.77
C PRO A 153 12.24 -12.67 6.05
N GLU A 154 13.07 -11.65 6.25
CA GLU A 154 12.94 -10.65 7.30
C GLU A 154 12.85 -9.27 6.67
N THR A 155 11.88 -8.46 7.13
CA THR A 155 11.77 -7.07 6.70
C THR A 155 12.89 -6.28 7.36
N GLY A 156 13.85 -5.79 6.58
CA GLY A 156 14.81 -4.80 7.07
C GLY A 156 14.04 -3.55 7.50
N ARG A 157 13.96 -3.29 8.80
CA ARG A 157 13.36 -2.08 9.36
C ARG A 157 14.47 -1.10 9.71
N ILE A 158 14.19 0.19 9.49
CA ILE A 158 15.03 1.25 10.05
C ILE A 158 14.89 1.15 11.58
N PRO A 159 15.99 1.08 12.34
CA PRO A 159 15.94 1.19 13.79
C PRO A 159 15.33 2.53 14.21
N LEU A 160 14.27 2.48 15.02
CA LEU A 160 13.48 3.61 15.48
C LEU A 160 13.53 3.77 17.00
N GLN A 161 14.02 4.92 17.43
CA GLN A 161 13.79 5.41 18.78
C GLN A 161 12.61 6.37 18.76
N ILE A 162 11.62 6.17 19.64
CA ILE A 162 10.48 7.06 19.79
C ILE A 162 10.59 7.76 21.15
N ILE A 163 10.51 9.09 21.13
CA ILE A 163 10.44 9.93 22.32
C ILE A 163 9.06 10.57 22.34
N VAL A 164 8.30 10.32 23.41
CA VAL A 164 6.98 10.91 23.62
C VAL A 164 7.07 11.94 24.74
N VAL A 165 6.64 13.17 24.46
CA VAL A 165 6.74 14.31 25.38
C VAL A 165 5.44 15.13 25.42
N PRO A 166 5.16 15.87 26.50
CA PRO A 166 4.14 16.92 26.49
C PRO A 166 4.41 17.97 25.40
N GLU A 167 3.34 18.58 24.88
CA GLU A 167 3.43 19.59 23.81
C GLU A 167 4.35 20.77 24.17
N ASP A 168 4.28 21.24 25.42
CA ASP A 168 5.07 22.36 25.93
C ASP A 168 6.57 22.03 26.12
N LYS A 169 6.95 20.75 26.00
CA LYS A 169 8.33 20.28 26.11
C LYS A 169 8.96 19.90 24.76
N LEU A 170 8.18 19.95 23.69
CA LEU A 170 8.58 19.45 22.37
C LEU A 170 9.85 20.14 21.85
N ASP A 171 9.87 21.48 21.79
CA ASP A 171 11.00 22.24 21.25
C ASP A 171 12.28 22.01 22.08
N MET A 172 12.17 21.92 23.40
CA MET A 172 13.34 21.66 24.26
C MET A 172 13.97 20.29 24.00
N VAL A 173 13.15 19.27 23.72
CA VAL A 173 13.64 17.92 23.40
C VAL A 173 14.24 17.89 22.00
N ILE A 174 13.65 18.61 21.04
CA ILE A 174 14.23 18.81 19.71
C ILE A 174 15.63 19.41 19.83
N ASP A 175 15.79 20.50 20.58
CA ASP A 175 17.09 21.16 20.77
C ASP A 175 18.12 20.20 21.37
N ARG A 176 17.71 19.37 22.33
CA ARG A 176 18.59 18.38 22.95
C ARG A 176 19.02 17.29 21.97
N VAL A 177 18.10 16.79 21.15
CA VAL A 177 18.41 15.79 20.10
C VAL A 177 19.33 16.39 19.04
N GLN A 178 19.08 17.62 18.60
CA GLN A 178 19.92 18.34 17.64
C GLN A 178 21.33 18.60 18.18
N SER A 179 21.46 18.87 19.49
CA SER A 179 22.75 19.10 20.14
C SER A 179 23.59 17.82 20.34
N GLY A 180 23.00 16.64 20.10
CA GLY A 180 23.66 15.35 20.20
C GLY A 180 24.68 15.09 19.08
N ALA A 181 25.44 14.01 19.21
CA ALA A 181 26.37 13.58 18.16
C ALA A 181 25.60 13.07 16.94
N MET A 182 25.44 13.91 15.92
CA MET A 182 24.81 13.54 14.66
C MET A 182 25.79 12.74 13.79
N THR A 183 25.34 11.58 13.30
CA THR A 183 26.09 10.73 12.38
C THR A 183 25.42 10.74 11.02
N ARG A 184 26.23 10.51 9.97
CA ARG A 184 25.69 10.30 8.63
C ARG A 184 24.78 9.07 8.66
N GLY A 185 23.58 9.18 8.08
CA GLY A 185 22.58 8.11 8.07
C GLY A 185 21.60 8.13 9.24
N ALA A 186 21.92 8.78 10.36
CA ALA A 186 20.97 8.98 11.45
C ALA A 186 20.10 10.22 11.20
N GLY A 187 18.81 10.16 11.54
CA GLY A 187 17.91 11.30 11.42
C GLY A 187 16.99 11.47 12.62
N TRP A 188 16.31 12.61 12.69
CA TRP A 188 15.23 12.83 13.63
C TRP A 188 14.09 13.59 12.97
N ALA A 189 12.87 13.35 13.44
CA ALA A 189 11.69 14.02 12.92
C ALA A 189 10.63 14.25 14.00
N THR A 190 9.88 15.33 13.82
CA THR A 190 8.61 15.62 14.48
C THR A 190 7.49 15.53 13.45
N HIS A 191 6.29 15.93 13.82
CA HIS A 191 5.16 15.97 12.91
C HIS A 191 5.39 16.84 11.65
N ASP A 192 6.19 17.90 11.74
CA ASP A 192 6.38 18.95 10.73
C ASP A 192 7.85 19.31 10.44
N LYS A 193 8.81 18.82 11.23
CA LYS A 193 10.25 19.04 11.03
C LYS A 193 10.95 17.71 10.84
N ALA A 194 12.02 17.68 10.04
CA ALA A 194 12.92 16.55 9.98
C ALA A 194 14.33 16.95 9.57
N GLN A 195 15.30 16.18 10.02
CA GLN A 195 16.71 16.33 9.69
C GLN A 195 17.34 14.95 9.48
N LEU A 196 18.26 14.85 8.51
CA LEU A 196 19.04 13.65 8.23
C LEU A 196 20.53 13.98 8.23
N GLY A 197 21.28 13.44 9.19
CA GLY A 197 22.65 13.80 9.45
C GLY A 197 22.75 15.31 9.70
N PHE A 198 23.34 16.04 8.75
CA PHE A 198 23.51 17.50 8.83
C PHE A 198 22.56 18.27 7.89
N LEU A 199 21.61 17.57 7.25
CA LEU A 199 20.70 18.14 6.26
C LEU A 199 19.32 18.34 6.87
N ASP A 200 18.88 19.60 6.94
CA ASP A 200 17.48 19.93 7.21
C ASP A 200 16.64 19.60 5.98
N LEU A 201 15.55 18.85 6.19
CA LEU A 201 14.65 18.45 5.12
C LEU A 201 13.54 19.48 4.94
N GLU A 202 13.24 19.86 3.71
CA GLU A 202 12.09 20.71 3.41
C GLU A 202 10.80 19.88 3.56
N ILE A 203 9.94 20.28 4.51
CA ILE A 203 8.68 19.58 4.78
C ILE A 203 7.52 20.34 4.14
N ARG A 204 6.72 19.62 3.34
CA ARG A 204 5.42 20.11 2.85
C ARG A 204 4.31 19.45 3.66
N PRO A 205 3.60 20.20 4.53
CA PRO A 205 2.60 19.63 5.43
C PRO A 205 1.33 19.26 4.66
N LEU A 206 1.26 18.00 4.20
CA LEU A 206 0.10 17.44 3.50
C LEU A 206 -0.83 16.68 4.44
N HIS A 207 -0.30 16.16 5.55
CA HIS A 207 -1.04 15.41 6.57
C HIS A 207 -0.31 15.54 7.94
N PRO A 208 -0.91 15.06 9.05
CA PRO A 208 -0.39 15.33 10.41
C PRO A 208 1.01 14.79 10.74
N TRP A 209 1.63 13.99 9.87
CA TRP A 209 2.91 13.31 10.13
C TRP A 209 3.92 13.52 8.99
N SER A 210 3.80 14.62 8.23
CA SER A 210 4.60 14.85 7.02
C SER A 210 6.10 14.93 7.28
N GLY A 211 6.54 15.43 8.45
CA GLY A 211 7.96 15.42 8.83
C GLY A 211 8.51 13.99 8.94
N ILE A 212 7.79 13.14 9.67
CA ILE A 212 8.15 11.72 9.86
C ILE A 212 8.11 10.95 8.56
N GLU A 213 7.06 11.11 7.75
CA GLU A 213 6.96 10.41 6.47
C GLU A 213 8.09 10.80 5.52
N THR A 214 8.41 12.11 5.45
CA THR A 214 9.52 12.61 4.62
C THR A 214 10.85 12.00 5.05
N LEU A 215 11.11 11.91 6.36
CA LEU A 215 12.33 11.29 6.87
C LEU A 215 12.39 9.79 6.52
N LEU A 216 11.34 9.04 6.85
CA LEU A 216 11.31 7.58 6.70
C LEU A 216 11.34 7.13 5.22
N MET A 217 10.92 7.98 4.29
CA MET A 217 11.04 7.72 2.85
C MET A 217 12.45 8.00 2.29
N HIS A 218 13.33 8.63 3.07
CA HIS A 218 14.67 8.98 2.59
C HIS A 218 15.59 7.76 2.50
N ARG A 219 16.06 7.43 1.28
CA ARG A 219 16.77 6.17 0.98
C ARG A 219 18.10 5.95 1.70
N THR A 220 18.71 7.00 2.23
CA THR A 220 20.00 6.91 2.95
C THR A 220 19.83 6.94 4.46
N LEU A 221 18.59 6.87 4.96
CA LEU A 221 18.33 6.77 6.38
C LEU A 221 18.69 5.37 6.88
N GLU A 222 19.51 5.32 7.93
CA GLU A 222 20.00 4.10 8.57
C GLU A 222 19.43 3.93 9.98
N SER A 223 19.03 5.01 10.66
CA SER A 223 18.33 5.00 11.95
C SER A 223 17.58 6.31 12.18
N ALA A 224 16.50 6.31 12.96
CA ALA A 224 15.74 7.52 13.23
C ALA A 224 15.28 7.67 14.69
N THR A 225 15.26 8.93 15.15
CA THR A 225 14.60 9.34 16.40
C THR A 225 13.33 10.13 16.08
N LEU A 226 12.17 9.58 16.43
CA LEU A 226 10.88 10.25 16.26
C LEU A 226 10.50 10.95 17.57
N ILE A 227 10.30 12.26 17.52
CA ILE A 227 9.94 13.09 18.66
C ILE A 227 8.46 13.45 18.52
N LEU A 228 7.63 12.83 19.34
CA LEU A 228 6.17 12.90 19.26
C LEU A 228 5.62 13.66 20.45
N SER A 229 4.70 14.59 20.19
CA SER A 229 3.93 15.18 21.28
C SER A 229 2.74 14.30 21.66
N SER A 230 2.43 14.25 22.95
CA SER A 230 1.26 13.54 23.47
C SER A 230 -0.06 14.07 22.90
N THR A 231 -0.13 15.36 22.58
CA THR A 231 -1.28 15.98 21.91
C THR A 231 -1.47 15.43 20.51
N MET A 232 -0.40 15.30 19.72
CA MET A 232 -0.45 14.78 18.36
C MET A 232 -0.84 13.30 18.34
N ILE A 233 -0.26 12.49 19.24
CA ILE A 233 -0.62 11.07 19.38
C ILE A 233 -2.11 10.92 19.71
N ARG A 234 -2.63 11.68 20.68
CA ARG A 234 -4.06 11.65 21.07
C ARG A 234 -5.01 11.99 19.93
N ARG A 235 -4.61 12.89 19.03
CA ARG A 235 -5.45 13.35 17.90
C ARG A 235 -5.32 12.49 16.66
N HIS A 236 -4.13 11.97 16.37
CA HIS A 236 -3.80 11.42 15.06
C HIS A 236 -3.25 9.99 15.11
N GLY A 237 -3.15 9.38 16.29
CA GLY A 237 -2.59 8.04 16.44
C GLY A 237 -1.07 8.03 16.42
N LEU A 238 -0.48 6.83 16.43
CA LEU A 238 0.95 6.68 16.20
C LEU A 238 1.27 6.80 14.70
N PRO A 239 2.36 7.49 14.32
CA PRO A 239 2.79 7.58 12.93
C PRO A 239 3.39 6.28 12.39
N VAL A 240 3.80 5.36 13.27
CA VAL A 240 4.46 4.10 12.95
C VAL A 240 3.86 2.96 13.76
N ASP A 241 3.94 1.74 13.21
CA ASP A 241 3.47 0.50 13.84
C ASP A 241 4.48 -0.11 14.82
N HIS A 242 5.73 0.39 14.81
CA HIS A 242 6.84 -0.18 15.56
C HIS A 242 7.85 0.88 15.99
N GLY A 243 8.43 0.71 17.18
CA GLY A 243 9.67 1.37 17.59
C GLY A 243 10.52 0.39 18.39
N ASP A 244 11.83 0.32 18.12
CA ASP A 244 12.76 -0.53 18.88
C ASP A 244 12.83 -0.12 20.34
N LYS A 245 12.72 1.19 20.58
CA LYS A 245 12.78 1.77 21.91
C LYS A 245 11.82 2.95 22.03
N ILE A 246 10.96 2.92 23.04
CA ILE A 246 10.02 4.01 23.32
C ILE A 246 10.34 4.61 24.70
N THR A 247 10.57 5.92 24.73
CA THR A 247 10.81 6.70 25.94
C THR A 247 9.69 7.72 26.12
N LEU A 248 9.02 7.70 27.27
CA LEU A 248 8.07 8.74 27.66
C LEU A 248 8.76 9.67 28.66
N ILE A 249 8.81 10.94 28.31
CA ILE A 249 9.41 11.98 29.13
C ILE A 249 8.28 12.84 29.70
N ASP A 250 8.22 13.00 31.02
CA ASP A 250 7.16 13.75 31.70
C ASP A 250 5.75 13.32 31.24
N ASN A 251 5.52 12.00 31.18
CA ASN A 251 4.33 11.41 30.57
C ASN A 251 3.00 12.02 31.06
N ASP A 252 2.22 12.58 30.14
CA ASP A 252 0.86 13.09 30.36
C ASP A 252 -0.20 12.33 29.53
N LEU A 253 0.16 11.18 28.95
CA LEU A 253 -0.78 10.32 28.23
C LEU A 253 -1.62 9.47 29.20
N PRO A 254 -2.93 9.28 28.92
CA PRO A 254 -3.76 8.35 29.68
C PRO A 254 -3.28 6.89 29.58
N ASP A 255 -3.57 6.08 30.60
CA ASP A 255 -3.13 4.67 30.71
C ASP A 255 -3.45 3.79 29.49
N VAL A 256 -4.53 4.08 28.76
CA VAL A 256 -4.88 3.35 27.53
C VAL A 256 -3.76 3.42 26.49
N TRP A 257 -3.06 4.56 26.41
CA TRP A 257 -1.95 4.76 25.49
C TRP A 257 -0.69 4.02 25.91
N LEU A 258 -0.49 3.77 27.21
CA LEU A 258 0.65 2.98 27.67
C LEU A 258 0.59 1.55 27.12
N ARG A 259 -0.61 0.97 27.00
CA ARG A 259 -0.79 -0.34 26.35
C ARG A 259 -0.47 -0.28 24.86
N VAL A 260 -1.04 0.71 24.16
CA VAL A 260 -0.81 0.90 22.71
C VAL A 260 0.68 1.10 22.41
N LEU A 261 1.36 1.91 23.21
CA LEU A 261 2.80 2.14 23.08
C LEU A 261 3.58 0.87 23.39
N GLN A 262 3.25 0.14 24.45
CA GLN A 262 3.92 -1.11 24.79
C GLN A 262 3.76 -2.17 23.70
N ASP A 263 2.59 -2.25 23.05
CA ASP A 263 2.35 -3.16 21.91
C ASP A 263 3.19 -2.78 20.67
N ALA A 264 3.61 -1.52 20.56
CA ALA A 264 4.43 -1.02 19.47
C ALA A 264 5.95 -1.23 19.67
N THR A 265 6.40 -1.74 20.81
CA THR A 265 7.83 -1.96 21.10
C THR A 265 8.10 -3.32 21.74
N PRO A 266 9.20 -4.01 21.36
CA PRO A 266 9.61 -5.24 22.03
C PRO A 266 10.25 -4.97 23.41
N GLU A 267 10.79 -3.77 23.63
CA GLU A 267 11.38 -3.36 24.91
C GLU A 267 10.34 -2.77 25.87
N PRO A 268 10.54 -2.86 27.20
CA PRO A 268 9.74 -2.13 28.17
C PRO A 268 9.79 -0.62 27.94
N LEU A 269 8.65 0.05 28.10
CA LEU A 269 8.59 1.52 28.03
C LEU A 269 9.55 2.16 29.03
N GLN A 270 10.36 3.11 28.56
CA GLN A 270 11.27 3.87 29.43
C GLN A 270 10.60 5.15 29.90
N LEU A 271 10.52 5.34 31.21
CA LEU A 271 9.98 6.55 31.81
C LEU A 271 11.13 7.45 32.25
N ALA A 272 11.09 8.72 31.83
CA ALA A 272 12.06 9.74 32.18
C ALA A 272 11.36 11.04 32.59
N THR A 273 12.12 11.92 33.23
CA THR A 273 11.70 13.28 33.59
C THR A 273 12.77 14.26 33.12
N LEU A 274 12.37 15.47 32.71
CA LEU A 274 13.27 16.48 32.14
C LEU A 274 14.06 17.26 33.19
#